data_AF-A0A8I6AS10-F1
#
_entry.id   AF-A0A8I6AS10-F1
#
_cell.length_a   1.000
_cell.length_b   1.000
_cell.length_c   1.000
_cell.angle_alpha   90.00
_cell.angle_beta   90.00
_cell.angle_gamma   90.00
#
_symmetry.space_group_name_H-M   'P 1'
#
loop_
_entity.id
_entity.type
_entity.pdbx_description
1 polymer ?
#
loop_
_entity_poly.entity_id
_entity_poly.type
_entity_poly.pdbx_seq_one_letter_code
_entity_poly.pdbx_strand_id
1 'polypeptide(L)'
;MACCLESALLLLLLLLLLGSASSTEGNRCVEAAEACTADEQCQQLRSEYVAQCLGRAGWRGPGSCVRSRCRRALRRFFARGPPALTHALLFCGCEGPACAERRRQTFAPACAFSGPQLAPPSCLKPLDRCERSRRCRPRLFAFQASCAPAPGSRDGCPEEGGPRCLRAYAGLVGTVVTPNYLDNVSARVAPWCGCEASGNRREECEAFRKLFTRNPCLDGAIQAFDSSQPSVLQDQWNPYQNAGCCFLRVSSMSILTALALQALL
;
A
#
# COMPACT_ATOMS: atom_id res chain seq x y z
N MET A 1 -4.54 55.25 20.72
CA MET A 1 -4.36 53.86 21.19
C MET A 1 -5.32 52.87 20.50
N ALA A 2 -5.72 53.11 19.23
CA ALA A 2 -6.62 52.23 18.49
C ALA A 2 -5.92 51.38 17.41
N CYS A 3 -4.74 51.79 16.92
CA CYS A 3 -4.02 51.07 15.86
C CYS A 3 -3.35 49.74 16.31
N CYS A 4 -3.17 49.53 17.62
CA CYS A 4 -2.56 48.30 18.14
C CYS A 4 -3.56 47.14 18.28
N LEU A 5 -4.86 47.44 18.43
CA LEU A 5 -5.90 46.41 18.61
C LEU A 5 -6.23 45.70 17.29
N GLU A 6 -6.29 46.44 16.18
CA GLU A 6 -6.59 45.87 14.85
C GLU A 6 -5.48 44.93 14.36
N SER A 7 -4.22 45.27 14.66
CA SER A 7 -3.06 44.44 14.31
C SER A 7 -3.03 43.14 15.12
N ALA A 8 -3.42 43.18 16.39
CA ALA A 8 -3.52 41.99 17.23
C ALA A 8 -4.68 41.09 16.79
N LEU A 9 -5.81 41.66 16.35
CA LEU A 9 -6.96 40.90 15.84
C LEU A 9 -6.66 40.22 14.51
N LEU A 10 -5.91 40.87 13.62
CA LEU A 10 -5.44 40.30 12.35
C LEU A 10 -4.44 39.16 12.57
N LEU A 11 -3.54 39.29 13.54
CA LEU A 11 -2.61 38.22 13.91
C LEU A 11 -3.35 37.04 14.57
N LEU A 12 -4.36 37.31 15.40
CA LEU A 12 -5.22 36.29 16.00
C LEU A 12 -6.06 35.58 14.94
N LEU A 13 -6.58 36.32 13.95
CA LEU A 13 -7.31 35.76 12.80
C LEU A 13 -6.38 34.93 11.91
N LEU A 14 -5.13 35.36 11.73
CA LEU A 14 -4.11 34.59 11.00
C LEU A 14 -3.75 33.30 11.75
N LEU A 15 -3.61 33.36 13.09
CA LEU A 15 -3.36 32.18 13.94
C LEU A 15 -4.57 31.22 13.98
N LEU A 16 -5.80 31.75 13.87
CA LEU A 16 -7.04 30.98 13.76
C LEU A 16 -7.22 30.38 12.35
N LEU A 17 -6.76 31.07 11.29
CA LEU A 17 -6.77 30.59 9.90
C LEU A 17 -5.62 29.62 9.60
N LEU A 18 -4.47 29.76 10.28
CA LEU A 18 -3.35 28.82 10.24
C LEU A 18 -3.56 27.62 11.15
N GLY A 19 -4.76 27.45 11.73
CA GLY A 19 -5.22 26.24 12.40
C GLY A 19 -4.13 25.62 13.26
N SER A 20 -4.05 26.07 14.52
CA SER A 20 -3.19 25.51 15.58
C SER A 20 -2.55 24.19 15.15
N ALA A 21 -1.22 24.20 15.02
CA ALA A 21 -0.39 23.01 15.07
C ALA A 21 -0.62 22.35 16.45
N SER A 22 -1.82 21.81 16.62
CA SER A 22 -2.07 20.59 17.33
C SER A 22 -0.96 19.66 16.86
N SER A 23 -0.26 19.07 17.82
CA SER A 23 0.58 17.91 17.62
C SER A 23 -0.26 16.76 17.06
N THR A 24 -0.79 16.92 15.84
CA THR A 24 -1.41 15.88 15.06
C THR A 24 -0.26 15.03 14.58
N GLU A 25 -0.07 13.89 15.22
CA GLU A 25 0.50 12.77 14.48
C GLU A 25 -0.37 12.63 13.22
N GLY A 26 0.19 13.02 12.07
CA GLY A 26 -0.57 13.23 10.84
C GLY A 26 -1.24 11.94 10.40
N ASN A 27 -2.32 12.07 9.62
CA ASN A 27 -2.94 10.89 9.02
C ASN A 27 -1.94 10.25 8.05
N ARG A 28 -1.32 9.13 8.44
CA ARG A 28 -0.30 8.41 7.66
C ARG A 28 -0.74 8.08 6.24
N CYS A 29 -2.04 7.85 6.01
CA CYS A 29 -2.57 7.65 4.66
C CYS A 29 -2.62 8.92 3.81
N VAL A 30 -2.77 10.10 4.44
CA VAL A 30 -2.65 11.40 3.78
C VAL A 30 -1.19 11.67 3.43
N GLU A 31 -0.27 11.47 4.37
CA GLU A 31 1.17 11.62 4.14
C GLU A 31 1.67 10.73 3.00
N ALA A 32 1.26 9.45 2.99
CA ALA A 32 1.56 8.52 1.90
C ALA A 32 0.99 9.00 0.54
N ALA A 33 -0.19 9.63 0.56
CA ALA A 33 -0.81 10.18 -0.64
C ALA A 33 -0.09 11.44 -1.14
N GLU A 34 0.40 12.29 -0.24
CA GLU A 34 1.21 13.47 -0.57
C GLU A 34 2.56 13.06 -1.13
N ALA A 35 3.25 12.10 -0.49
CA ALA A 35 4.52 11.57 -0.97
C ALA A 35 4.39 10.94 -2.37
N CYS A 36 3.34 10.16 -2.63
CA CYS A 36 3.07 9.66 -3.98
C CYS A 36 2.71 10.76 -4.98
N THR A 37 2.18 11.90 -4.54
CA THR A 37 1.86 13.02 -5.43
C THR A 37 3.11 13.79 -5.84
N ALA A 38 4.12 13.84 -4.96
CA ALA A 38 5.38 14.51 -5.24
C ALA A 38 6.38 13.64 -6.04
N ASP A 39 6.25 12.32 -6.01
CA ASP A 39 7.03 11.41 -6.85
C ASP A 39 6.38 11.27 -8.25
N GLU A 40 7.10 11.71 -9.29
CA GLU A 40 6.58 11.76 -10.67
C GLU A 40 6.05 10.40 -11.15
N GLN A 41 6.78 9.31 -10.88
CA GLN A 41 6.41 7.97 -11.33
C GLN A 41 5.16 7.46 -10.60
N CYS A 42 5.09 7.65 -9.28
CA CYS A 42 3.95 7.27 -8.47
C CYS A 42 2.71 8.08 -8.85
N GLN A 43 2.84 9.40 -8.99
CA GLN A 43 1.76 10.29 -9.36
C GLN A 43 1.20 9.94 -10.74
N GLN A 44 2.06 9.66 -11.72
CA GLN A 44 1.65 9.27 -13.07
C GLN A 44 0.84 7.96 -13.06
N LEU A 45 1.37 6.91 -12.42
CA LEU A 45 0.70 5.60 -12.33
C LEU A 45 -0.60 5.68 -11.50
N ARG A 46 -0.60 6.54 -10.46
CA ARG A 46 -1.78 6.81 -9.64
C ARG A 46 -2.89 7.44 -10.47
N SER A 47 -2.55 8.46 -11.24
CA SER A 47 -3.47 9.14 -12.15
C SER A 47 -4.02 8.19 -13.22
N GLU A 48 -3.17 7.30 -13.75
CA GLU A 48 -3.59 6.26 -14.72
C GLU A 48 -4.66 5.35 -14.13
N TYR A 49 -4.44 4.75 -12.94
CA TYR A 49 -5.44 3.84 -12.37
C TYR A 49 -6.71 4.58 -11.95
N VAL A 50 -6.59 5.80 -11.41
CA VAL A 50 -7.74 6.63 -11.04
C VAL A 50 -8.61 6.89 -12.27
N ALA A 51 -8.02 7.29 -13.40
CA ALA A 51 -8.75 7.52 -14.64
C ALA A 51 -9.46 6.24 -15.17
N GLN A 52 -8.83 5.07 -15.04
CA GLN A 52 -9.43 3.80 -15.49
C GLN A 52 -10.50 3.25 -14.55
N CYS A 53 -10.41 3.54 -13.24
CA CYS A 53 -11.31 3.03 -12.22
C CYS A 53 -12.49 3.96 -11.92
N LEU A 54 -12.28 5.28 -11.98
CA LEU A 54 -13.26 6.33 -11.65
C LEU A 54 -13.70 7.16 -12.87
N GLY A 55 -13.21 6.84 -14.08
CA GLY A 55 -13.36 7.65 -15.30
C GLY A 55 -14.75 8.24 -15.51
N ARG A 56 -14.82 9.50 -15.99
CA ARG A 56 -16.01 10.37 -16.16
C ARG A 56 -17.33 9.75 -15.63
N ALA A 57 -17.44 9.67 -14.31
CA ALA A 57 -18.61 9.20 -13.59
C ALA A 57 -19.93 9.93 -13.95
N GLY A 58 -19.86 11.04 -14.72
CA GLY A 58 -21.01 11.81 -15.18
C GLY A 58 -21.63 11.40 -16.53
N TRP A 59 -21.02 10.53 -17.34
CA TRP A 59 -21.52 10.27 -18.73
C TRP A 59 -22.20 8.92 -18.97
N ARG A 60 -22.10 7.94 -18.07
CA ARG A 60 -22.63 6.57 -18.29
C ARG A 60 -23.40 5.99 -17.10
N GLY A 61 -23.94 6.85 -16.24
CA GLY A 61 -24.74 6.44 -15.08
C GLY A 61 -23.96 5.72 -13.97
N PRO A 62 -24.63 5.43 -12.83
CA PRO A 62 -24.03 4.78 -11.68
C PRO A 62 -23.52 3.36 -12.03
N GLY A 63 -22.25 3.06 -11.75
CA GLY A 63 -21.68 1.70 -11.90
C GLY A 63 -20.91 1.38 -13.18
N SER A 64 -20.60 2.37 -14.03
CA SER A 64 -20.04 2.13 -15.38
C SER A 64 -18.51 2.02 -15.48
N CYS A 65 -17.82 1.53 -14.44
CA CYS A 65 -16.39 1.31 -14.56
C CYS A 65 -16.08 0.06 -15.40
N VAL A 66 -15.06 0.12 -16.25
CA VAL A 66 -14.57 -1.06 -16.96
C VAL A 66 -13.60 -1.81 -16.05
N ARG A 67 -14.13 -2.72 -15.22
CA ARG A 67 -13.38 -3.48 -14.20
C ARG A 67 -12.08 -4.10 -14.71
N SER A 68 -12.05 -4.61 -15.94
CA SER A 68 -10.86 -5.21 -16.55
C SER A 68 -9.74 -4.19 -16.82
N ARG A 69 -10.08 -2.95 -17.20
CA ARG A 69 -9.14 -1.84 -17.39
C ARG A 69 -8.64 -1.30 -16.06
N CYS A 70 -9.55 -1.05 -15.11
CA CYS A 70 -9.21 -0.65 -13.74
C CYS A 70 -8.23 -1.63 -13.09
N ARG A 71 -8.56 -2.92 -13.07
CA ARG A 71 -7.69 -3.97 -12.52
C ARG A 71 -6.35 -4.09 -13.26
N ARG A 72 -6.30 -3.78 -14.57
CA ARG A 72 -5.04 -3.76 -15.33
C ARG A 72 -4.15 -2.60 -14.90
N ALA A 73 -4.72 -1.41 -14.74
CA ALA A 73 -3.98 -0.24 -14.27
C ALA A 73 -3.48 -0.43 -12.84
N LEU A 74 -4.29 -1.00 -11.94
CA LEU A 74 -3.85 -1.34 -10.58
C LEU A 74 -2.67 -2.33 -10.56
N ARG A 75 -2.72 -3.39 -11.38
CA ARG A 75 -1.56 -4.31 -11.50
C ARG A 75 -0.32 -3.60 -12.01
N ARG A 76 -0.47 -2.61 -12.90
CA ARG A 76 0.66 -1.81 -13.40
C ARG A 76 1.21 -0.90 -12.32
N PHE A 77 0.34 -0.27 -11.52
CA PHE A 77 0.71 0.58 -10.38
C PHE A 77 1.62 -0.18 -9.40
N PHE A 78 1.21 -1.35 -8.91
CA PHE A 78 2.03 -2.13 -7.98
C PHE A 78 3.25 -2.82 -8.61
N ALA A 79 3.25 -3.03 -9.94
CA ALA A 79 4.39 -3.64 -10.62
C ALA A 79 5.48 -2.64 -11.02
N ARG A 80 5.14 -1.35 -11.14
CA ARG A 80 6.04 -0.30 -11.65
C ARG A 80 6.27 0.87 -10.71
N GLY A 81 5.36 1.11 -9.77
CA GLY A 81 5.51 2.19 -8.81
C GLY A 81 6.56 1.86 -7.75
N PRO A 82 7.16 2.88 -7.11
CA PRO A 82 8.09 2.67 -6.00
C PRO A 82 7.43 1.86 -4.88
N PRO A 83 8.00 0.70 -4.46
CA PRO A 83 7.39 -0.14 -3.43
C PRO A 83 7.14 0.60 -2.12
N ALA A 84 8.05 1.50 -1.71
CA ALA A 84 7.88 2.36 -0.54
C ALA A 84 6.55 3.12 -0.55
N LEU A 85 6.26 3.87 -1.63
CA LEU A 85 5.04 4.67 -1.78
C LEU A 85 3.78 3.82 -1.99
N THR A 86 3.87 2.81 -2.84
CA THR A 86 2.71 1.97 -3.16
C THR A 86 2.27 1.14 -1.94
N HIS A 87 3.21 0.68 -1.12
CA HIS A 87 2.92 0.02 0.15
C HIS A 87 2.46 1.01 1.21
N ALA A 88 3.03 2.22 1.29
CA ALA A 88 2.55 3.27 2.20
C ALA A 88 1.07 3.61 1.94
N LEU A 89 0.68 3.74 0.68
CA LEU A 89 -0.72 3.95 0.29
C LEU A 89 -1.65 2.78 0.63
N LEU A 90 -1.13 1.55 0.60
CA LEU A 90 -1.91 0.32 0.82
C LEU A 90 -2.03 -0.07 2.29
N PHE A 91 -0.99 0.17 3.08
CA PHE A 91 -0.85 -0.37 4.44
C PHE A 91 -0.67 0.71 5.52
N CYS A 92 -0.83 2.00 5.20
CA CYS A 92 -0.78 3.07 6.19
C CYS A 92 -1.60 2.76 7.46
N GLY A 93 -1.04 3.04 8.63
CA GLY A 93 -1.74 3.00 9.90
C GLY A 93 -2.86 4.01 9.96
N CYS A 94 -3.86 3.72 10.79
CA CYS A 94 -5.00 4.59 10.95
C CYS A 94 -5.48 4.64 12.39
N GLU A 95 -5.59 5.86 12.90
CA GLU A 95 -6.31 6.18 14.12
C GLU A 95 -7.70 6.71 13.74
N GLY A 96 -8.72 5.90 13.96
CA GLY A 96 -10.11 6.26 13.74
C GLY A 96 -10.69 5.97 12.34
N PRO A 97 -12.04 6.05 12.23
CA PRO A 97 -12.78 5.52 11.09
C PRO A 97 -12.61 6.34 9.81
N ALA A 98 -12.33 7.63 9.90
CA ALA A 98 -12.12 8.48 8.72
C ALA A 98 -10.83 8.09 7.96
N CYS A 99 -9.74 7.81 8.69
CA CYS A 99 -8.51 7.29 8.10
C CYS A 99 -8.73 5.89 7.51
N ALA A 100 -9.34 5.00 8.29
CA ALA A 100 -9.57 3.62 7.86
C ALA A 100 -10.44 3.55 6.59
N GLU A 101 -11.43 4.44 6.47
CA GLU A 101 -12.24 4.54 5.26
C GLU A 101 -11.42 5.08 4.08
N ARG A 102 -10.57 6.10 4.27
CA ARG A 102 -9.64 6.56 3.23
C ARG A 102 -8.79 5.40 2.71
N ARG A 103 -8.16 4.63 3.62
CA ARG A 103 -7.34 3.47 3.28
C ARG A 103 -8.14 2.42 2.49
N ARG A 104 -9.37 2.14 2.91
CA ARG A 104 -10.28 1.19 2.23
C ARG A 104 -10.66 1.65 0.81
N GLN A 105 -10.75 2.96 0.58
CA GLN A 105 -11.15 3.55 -0.70
C GLN A 105 -9.99 3.77 -1.69
N THR A 106 -8.72 3.72 -1.24
CA THR A 106 -7.52 4.07 -2.03
C THR A 106 -7.48 3.44 -3.43
N PHE A 107 -7.93 2.19 -3.56
CA PHE A 107 -7.86 1.42 -4.82
C PHE A 107 -9.22 1.15 -5.45
N ALA A 108 -10.15 2.10 -5.31
CA ALA A 108 -11.47 2.12 -5.96
C ALA A 108 -12.26 0.82 -5.76
N PRO A 109 -12.60 0.45 -4.51
CA PRO A 109 -13.21 -0.84 -4.19
C PRO A 109 -14.54 -1.08 -4.92
N ALA A 110 -15.33 -0.03 -5.16
CA ALA A 110 -16.56 -0.11 -5.96
C ALA A 110 -16.34 -0.68 -7.38
N CYS A 111 -15.14 -0.48 -7.94
CA CYS A 111 -14.80 -0.96 -9.28
C CYS A 111 -13.91 -2.22 -9.27
N ALA A 112 -12.87 -2.24 -8.43
CA ALA A 112 -11.83 -3.28 -8.46
C ALA A 112 -12.12 -4.47 -7.54
N PHE A 113 -12.85 -4.23 -6.44
CA PHE A 113 -13.03 -5.16 -5.34
C PHE A 113 -14.44 -5.78 -5.35
N SER A 114 -15.49 -4.99 -5.11
CA SER A 114 -16.87 -5.47 -4.98
C SER A 114 -17.45 -5.90 -6.31
N GLY A 115 -18.23 -7.00 -6.35
CA GLY A 115 -18.93 -7.44 -7.55
C GLY A 115 -20.19 -6.61 -7.85
N PRO A 116 -20.82 -6.79 -9.03
CA PRO A 116 -22.13 -6.18 -9.31
C PRO A 116 -23.28 -6.76 -8.47
N GLN A 117 -23.06 -7.90 -7.81
CA GLN A 117 -24.04 -8.53 -6.92
C GLN A 117 -24.14 -7.80 -5.58
N LEU A 118 -25.35 -7.74 -5.01
CA LEU A 118 -25.59 -7.18 -3.67
C LEU A 118 -24.84 -7.97 -2.57
N ALA A 119 -24.73 -9.29 -2.73
CA ALA A 119 -24.07 -10.17 -1.78
C ALA A 119 -22.78 -10.76 -2.37
N PRO A 120 -21.74 -10.96 -1.53
CA PRO A 120 -20.53 -11.64 -1.95
C PRO A 120 -20.80 -13.12 -2.30
N PRO A 121 -20.16 -13.68 -3.34
CA PRO A 121 -20.28 -15.11 -3.65
C PRO A 121 -19.49 -15.97 -2.66
N SER A 122 -19.64 -17.31 -2.71
CA SER A 122 -18.69 -18.21 -2.04
C SER A 122 -17.25 -17.94 -2.47
N CYS A 123 -16.29 -17.96 -1.55
CA CYS A 123 -14.86 -17.75 -1.83
C CYS A 123 -14.25 -18.81 -2.76
N LEU A 124 -14.89 -19.98 -2.89
CA LEU A 124 -14.47 -21.00 -3.84
C LEU A 124 -14.60 -20.51 -5.30
N LYS A 125 -15.58 -19.64 -5.60
CA LYS A 125 -15.78 -19.10 -6.95
C LYS A 125 -14.60 -18.25 -7.46
N PRO A 126 -14.10 -17.23 -6.72
CA PRO A 126 -12.90 -16.52 -7.11
C PRO A 126 -11.63 -17.38 -7.00
N LEU A 127 -11.55 -18.32 -6.05
CA LEU A 127 -10.43 -19.27 -5.93
C LEU A 127 -10.30 -20.15 -7.18
N ASP A 128 -11.35 -20.87 -7.56
CA ASP A 128 -11.38 -21.73 -8.76
C ASP A 128 -10.98 -20.94 -10.03
N ARG A 129 -11.45 -19.69 -10.14
CA ARG A 129 -11.10 -18.80 -11.26
C ARG A 129 -9.62 -18.36 -11.21
N CYS A 130 -9.06 -18.19 -10.01
CA CYS A 130 -7.67 -17.83 -9.83
C CYS A 130 -6.74 -18.96 -10.26
N GLU A 131 -7.05 -20.19 -9.85
CA GLU A 131 -6.28 -21.40 -10.16
C GLU A 131 -6.20 -21.68 -11.66
N ARG A 132 -7.26 -21.39 -12.41
CA ARG A 132 -7.27 -21.48 -13.88
C ARG A 132 -6.62 -20.28 -14.58
N SER A 133 -6.29 -19.22 -13.85
CA SER A 133 -5.74 -17.99 -14.42
C SER A 133 -4.21 -17.99 -14.40
N ARG A 134 -3.59 -17.90 -15.59
CA ARG A 134 -2.13 -17.75 -15.76
C ARG A 134 -1.53 -16.55 -15.02
N ARG A 135 -2.35 -15.54 -14.66
CA ARG A 135 -1.90 -14.36 -13.90
C ARG A 135 -2.15 -14.48 -12.41
N CYS A 136 -3.29 -15.04 -12.01
CA CYS A 136 -3.69 -15.07 -10.60
C CYS A 136 -3.02 -16.22 -9.86
N ARG A 137 -3.01 -17.44 -10.43
CA ARG A 137 -2.41 -18.63 -9.82
C ARG A 137 -0.99 -18.40 -9.28
N PRO A 138 0.00 -17.90 -10.06
CA PRO A 138 1.34 -17.71 -9.53
C PRO A 138 1.40 -16.64 -8.42
N ARG A 139 0.53 -15.63 -8.45
CA ARG A 139 0.47 -14.60 -7.41
C ARG A 139 -0.15 -15.13 -6.12
N LEU A 140 -1.20 -15.94 -6.21
CA LEU A 140 -1.80 -16.60 -5.06
C LEU A 140 -0.81 -17.56 -4.40
N PHE A 141 -0.08 -18.35 -5.20
CA PHE A 141 0.97 -19.22 -4.68
C PHE A 141 2.08 -18.42 -3.98
N ALA A 142 2.55 -17.32 -4.59
CA ALA A 142 3.55 -16.45 -3.96
C ALA A 142 3.07 -15.84 -2.63
N PHE A 143 1.79 -15.45 -2.55
CA PHE A 143 1.18 -14.98 -1.30
C PHE A 143 1.14 -16.09 -0.24
N GLN A 144 0.67 -17.28 -0.59
CA GLN A 144 0.63 -18.42 0.33
C GLN A 144 2.01 -18.80 0.86
N ALA A 145 3.05 -18.77 0.02
CA ALA A 145 4.41 -19.08 0.42
C ALA A 145 5.05 -17.96 1.26
N SER A 146 4.83 -16.69 0.89
CA SER A 146 5.50 -15.55 1.54
C SER A 146 4.83 -15.12 2.84
N CYS A 147 3.53 -15.39 2.98
CA CYS A 147 2.73 -15.09 4.17
C CYS A 147 2.38 -16.35 4.97
N ALA A 148 3.12 -17.45 4.78
CA ALA A 148 2.93 -18.66 5.58
C ALA A 148 3.24 -18.35 7.05
N PRO A 149 2.33 -18.65 8.00
CA PRO A 149 2.60 -18.47 9.42
C PRO A 149 3.81 -19.29 9.86
N ALA A 150 4.71 -18.67 10.62
CA ALA A 150 5.86 -19.31 11.25
C ALA A 150 5.70 -19.27 12.79
N PRO A 151 5.33 -20.40 13.42
CA PRO A 151 5.16 -20.47 14.87
C PRO A 151 6.45 -20.06 15.60
N GLY A 152 6.33 -19.25 16.66
CA GLY A 152 7.47 -18.83 17.49
C GLY A 152 8.22 -17.59 17.02
N SER A 153 7.85 -16.99 15.88
CA SER A 153 8.40 -15.70 15.43
C SER A 153 7.62 -14.52 16.02
N ARG A 154 8.31 -13.38 16.26
CA ARG A 154 7.71 -12.18 16.90
C ARG A 154 6.53 -11.61 16.10
N ASP A 155 6.67 -11.58 14.78
CA ASP A 155 5.68 -11.00 13.87
C ASP A 155 4.85 -12.08 13.14
N GLY A 156 4.95 -13.35 13.59
CA GLY A 156 4.26 -14.48 12.98
C GLY A 156 4.78 -14.90 11.59
N CYS A 157 5.75 -14.18 11.02
CA CYS A 157 6.41 -14.46 9.74
C CYS A 157 7.76 -15.17 9.90
N PRO A 158 8.22 -15.92 8.88
CA PRO A 158 9.63 -16.31 8.77
C PRO A 158 10.55 -15.08 8.89
N GLU A 159 11.82 -15.24 9.30
CA GLU A 159 12.75 -14.12 9.41
C GLU A 159 12.82 -13.30 8.10
N GLU A 160 12.74 -11.98 8.24
CA GLU A 160 12.63 -11.00 7.13
C GLU A 160 11.50 -11.32 6.12
N GLY A 161 10.49 -12.09 6.55
CA GLY A 161 9.36 -12.52 5.75
C GLY A 161 8.30 -11.44 5.56
N GLY A 162 8.17 -10.52 6.52
CA GLY A 162 7.15 -9.46 6.50
C GLY A 162 7.11 -8.64 5.20
N PRO A 163 8.23 -8.01 4.78
CA PRO A 163 8.28 -7.25 3.52
C PRO A 163 7.96 -8.10 2.28
N ARG A 164 8.36 -9.39 2.27
CA ARG A 164 8.03 -10.34 1.19
C ARG A 164 6.53 -10.66 1.18
N CYS A 165 5.93 -10.85 2.36
CA CYS A 165 4.50 -11.06 2.51
C CYS A 165 3.70 -9.85 1.98
N LEU A 166 4.04 -8.63 2.38
CA LEU A 166 3.37 -7.41 1.92
C LEU A 166 3.48 -7.22 0.40
N ARG A 167 4.66 -7.49 -0.18
CA ARG A 167 4.86 -7.47 -1.64
C ARG A 167 3.98 -8.50 -2.34
N ALA A 168 3.89 -9.71 -1.79
CA ALA A 168 3.05 -10.78 -2.36
C ALA A 168 1.55 -10.44 -2.25
N TYR A 169 1.11 -9.86 -1.12
CA TYR A 169 -0.24 -9.34 -0.94
C TYR A 169 -0.56 -8.24 -1.96
N ALA A 170 0.31 -7.23 -2.10
CA ALA A 170 0.15 -6.14 -3.08
C ALA A 170 0.06 -6.70 -4.51
N GLY A 171 0.82 -7.77 -4.80
CA GLY A 171 0.76 -8.49 -6.07
C GLY A 171 -0.61 -9.07 -6.42
N LEU A 172 -1.46 -9.39 -5.43
CA LEU A 172 -2.83 -9.87 -5.66
C LEU A 172 -3.79 -8.77 -6.11
N VAL A 173 -3.48 -7.50 -5.85
CA VAL A 173 -4.35 -6.38 -6.20
C VAL A 173 -4.51 -6.29 -7.72
N GLY A 174 -5.77 -6.23 -8.17
CA GLY A 174 -6.11 -6.27 -9.59
C GLY A 174 -6.19 -7.68 -10.18
N THR A 175 -6.11 -8.75 -9.38
CA THR A 175 -6.46 -10.11 -9.79
C THR A 175 -7.94 -10.44 -9.50
N VAL A 176 -8.37 -11.68 -9.74
CA VAL A 176 -9.71 -12.14 -9.35
C VAL A 176 -9.85 -12.35 -7.84
N VAL A 177 -8.73 -12.50 -7.11
CA VAL A 177 -8.62 -12.60 -5.65
C VAL A 177 -8.03 -11.28 -5.12
N THR A 178 -8.58 -10.13 -5.53
CA THR A 178 -8.12 -8.83 -5.01
C THR A 178 -8.59 -8.70 -3.55
N PRO A 179 -7.68 -8.63 -2.54
CA PRO A 179 -8.06 -8.37 -1.17
C PRO A 179 -8.31 -6.87 -0.93
N ASN A 180 -9.12 -6.54 0.08
CA ASN A 180 -9.27 -5.18 0.60
C ASN A 180 -9.66 -5.23 2.08
N TYR A 181 -9.56 -4.09 2.77
CA TYR A 181 -10.10 -3.91 4.12
C TYR A 181 -11.63 -4.09 4.12
N LEU A 182 -12.13 -4.85 5.09
CA LEU A 182 -13.54 -5.24 5.17
C LEU A 182 -14.42 -4.14 5.76
N ASP A 183 -13.89 -3.39 6.72
CA ASP A 183 -14.59 -2.36 7.48
C ASP A 183 -13.64 -1.17 7.74
N ASN A 184 -14.17 -0.11 8.35
CA ASN A 184 -13.44 1.09 8.73
C ASN A 184 -13.11 1.11 10.24
N VAL A 185 -13.14 -0.05 10.89
CA VAL A 185 -12.89 -0.17 12.35
C VAL A 185 -11.72 -1.11 12.65
N SER A 186 -11.46 -2.08 11.79
CA SER A 186 -10.39 -3.07 11.94
C SER A 186 -9.43 -3.05 10.76
N ALA A 187 -8.25 -3.65 10.94
CA ALA A 187 -7.29 -3.89 9.86
C ALA A 187 -7.56 -5.19 9.09
N ARG A 188 -8.72 -5.85 9.29
CA ARG A 188 -9.02 -7.14 8.67
C ARG A 188 -9.19 -7.00 7.17
N VAL A 189 -8.52 -7.87 6.43
CA VAL A 189 -8.54 -7.93 4.97
C VAL A 189 -9.09 -9.26 4.47
N ALA A 190 -9.80 -9.24 3.35
CA ALA A 190 -10.14 -10.45 2.60
C ALA A 190 -10.49 -10.12 1.15
N PRO A 191 -10.55 -11.12 0.25
CA PRO A 191 -11.22 -10.97 -1.04
C PRO A 191 -12.74 -10.73 -0.88
N TRP A 192 -13.39 -10.17 -1.91
CA TRP A 192 -14.85 -10.00 -1.93
C TRP A 192 -15.57 -11.34 -2.09
N CYS A 193 -15.73 -12.06 -0.99
CA CYS A 193 -16.41 -13.34 -0.92
C CYS A 193 -16.81 -13.71 0.52
N GLY A 194 -17.79 -14.61 0.64
CA GLY A 194 -18.25 -15.22 1.88
C GLY A 194 -18.08 -16.74 1.86
N CYS A 195 -18.43 -17.44 2.94
CA CYS A 195 -18.45 -18.92 2.97
C CYS A 195 -19.83 -19.51 3.28
N GLU A 196 -20.83 -18.66 3.45
CA GLU A 196 -22.22 -18.99 3.77
C GLU A 196 -22.85 -19.86 2.66
N ALA A 197 -22.55 -19.53 1.39
CA ALA A 197 -23.08 -20.24 0.22
C ALA A 197 -22.15 -21.36 -0.31
N SER A 198 -21.34 -21.99 0.54
CA SER A 198 -20.35 -23.00 0.10
C SER A 198 -20.82 -24.46 0.20
N GLY A 199 -21.97 -24.70 0.84
CA GLY A 199 -22.51 -26.05 1.05
C GLY A 199 -21.48 -26.97 1.74
N ASN A 200 -21.27 -28.16 1.18
CA ASN A 200 -20.38 -29.18 1.75
C ASN A 200 -18.89 -28.81 1.70
N ARG A 201 -18.49 -27.82 0.88
CA ARG A 201 -17.10 -27.34 0.78
C ARG A 201 -16.82 -26.15 1.71
N ARG A 202 -17.61 -25.99 2.79
CA ARG A 202 -17.49 -24.87 3.71
C ARG A 202 -16.12 -24.82 4.39
N GLU A 203 -15.59 -25.95 4.84
CA GLU A 203 -14.28 -26.03 5.49
C GLU A 203 -13.16 -25.53 4.57
N GLU A 204 -13.14 -26.00 3.31
CA GLU A 204 -12.20 -25.55 2.29
C GLU A 204 -12.31 -24.04 2.03
N CYS A 205 -13.54 -23.52 1.95
CA CYS A 205 -13.78 -22.09 1.79
C CYS A 205 -13.22 -21.29 2.98
N GLU A 206 -13.47 -21.76 4.20
CA GLU A 206 -12.99 -21.11 5.41
C GLU A 206 -11.47 -21.17 5.52
N ALA A 207 -10.85 -22.28 5.14
CA ALA A 207 -9.39 -22.41 5.08
C ALA A 207 -8.78 -21.36 4.15
N PHE A 208 -9.33 -21.21 2.94
CA PHE A 208 -8.90 -20.16 2.01
C PHE A 208 -9.12 -18.75 2.56
N ARG A 209 -10.28 -18.47 3.15
CA ARG A 209 -10.59 -17.15 3.70
C ARG A 209 -9.67 -16.79 4.88
N LYS A 210 -9.32 -17.77 5.72
CA LYS A 210 -8.41 -17.62 6.87
C LYS A 210 -6.99 -17.23 6.47
N LEU A 211 -6.55 -17.53 5.24
CA LEU A 211 -5.26 -17.04 4.71
C LEU A 211 -5.13 -15.50 4.77
N PHE A 212 -6.26 -14.80 4.75
CA PHE A 212 -6.33 -13.34 4.82
C PHE A 212 -6.82 -12.85 6.18
N THR A 213 -7.86 -13.48 6.74
CA THR A 213 -8.55 -12.94 7.93
C THR A 213 -8.00 -13.43 9.26
N ARG A 214 -7.16 -14.47 9.27
CA ARG A 214 -6.56 -15.08 10.48
C ARG A 214 -5.13 -15.49 10.19
N ASN A 215 -4.32 -14.55 9.72
CA ASN A 215 -2.94 -14.82 9.35
C ASN A 215 -2.00 -13.93 10.18
N PRO A 216 -1.36 -14.47 11.24
CA PRO A 216 -0.52 -13.68 12.13
C PRO A 216 0.69 -13.07 11.41
N CYS A 217 1.22 -13.71 10.36
CA CYS A 217 2.28 -13.13 9.54
C CYS A 217 1.79 -11.88 8.80
N LEU A 218 0.63 -11.96 8.15
CA LEU A 218 0.08 -10.81 7.43
C LEU A 218 -0.27 -9.66 8.38
N ASP A 219 -0.90 -9.98 9.51
CA ASP A 219 -1.29 -8.99 10.52
C ASP A 219 -0.05 -8.31 11.13
N GLY A 220 0.95 -9.10 11.54
CA GLY A 220 2.22 -8.60 12.07
C GLY A 220 3.02 -7.79 11.05
N ALA A 221 3.05 -8.23 9.78
CA ALA A 221 3.74 -7.50 8.71
C ALA A 221 3.10 -6.13 8.43
N ILE A 222 1.77 -6.04 8.43
CA ILE A 222 1.06 -4.75 8.26
C ILE A 222 1.38 -3.82 9.44
N GLN A 223 1.34 -4.35 10.66
CA GLN A 223 1.63 -3.57 11.88
C GLN A 223 3.08 -3.08 11.93
N ALA A 224 4.04 -3.95 11.60
CA ALA A 224 5.46 -3.61 11.56
C ALA A 224 5.75 -2.55 10.48
N PHE A 225 5.11 -2.66 9.31
CA PHE A 225 5.27 -1.67 8.24
C PHE A 225 4.80 -0.29 8.70
N ASP A 226 3.65 -0.20 9.35
CA ASP A 226 3.11 1.06 9.88
C ASP A 226 4.09 1.77 10.82
N SER A 227 4.70 1.01 11.74
CA SER A 227 5.72 1.54 12.66
C SER A 227 6.96 2.07 11.93
N SER A 228 7.34 1.44 10.80
CA SER A 228 8.52 1.82 10.01
C SER A 228 8.27 2.85 8.90
N GLN A 229 7.00 3.14 8.60
CA GLN A 229 6.62 3.95 7.44
C GLN A 229 7.27 5.35 7.40
N PRO A 230 7.42 6.09 8.52
CA PRO A 230 8.04 7.40 8.50
C PRO A 230 9.48 7.36 7.95
N SER A 231 10.27 6.36 8.36
CA SER A 231 11.64 6.16 7.87
C SER A 231 11.67 5.78 6.39
N VAL A 232 10.74 4.91 5.97
CA VAL A 232 10.64 4.45 4.56
C VAL A 232 10.35 5.61 3.60
N LEU A 233 9.50 6.56 4.00
CA LEU A 233 9.27 7.75 3.19
C LEU A 233 10.49 8.69 3.23
N GLN A 234 11.10 8.90 4.40
CA GLN A 234 12.27 9.78 4.54
C GLN A 234 13.47 9.34 3.68
N ASP A 235 13.75 8.04 3.62
CA ASP A 235 14.85 7.49 2.80
C ASP A 235 14.65 7.71 1.30
N GLN A 236 13.39 7.78 0.86
CA GLN A 236 13.06 8.08 -0.54
C GLN A 236 13.27 9.56 -0.90
N TRP A 237 13.08 10.46 0.07
CA TRP A 237 13.27 11.90 -0.12
C TRP A 237 14.74 12.34 -0.05
N ASN A 238 15.67 11.46 0.33
CA ASN A 238 17.06 11.82 0.54
C ASN A 238 17.89 11.63 -0.75
N PRO A 239 18.24 12.71 -1.50
CA PRO A 239 18.85 12.58 -2.84
C PRO A 239 20.29 12.04 -2.82
N TYR A 240 20.91 11.96 -1.63
CA TYR A 240 22.31 11.57 -1.46
C TYR A 240 22.55 10.07 -1.26
N GLN A 241 21.53 9.27 -0.96
CA GLN A 241 21.73 7.83 -0.68
C GLN A 241 21.44 6.90 -1.87
N ASN A 242 20.82 7.37 -2.94
CA ASN A 242 20.55 6.55 -4.13
C ASN A 242 21.68 6.54 -5.19
N ALA A 243 22.86 7.08 -4.86
CA ALA A 243 24.08 7.03 -5.68
C ALA A 243 25.17 6.08 -5.12
N GLY A 244 24.81 5.17 -4.21
CA GLY A 244 25.79 4.42 -3.40
C GLY A 244 26.19 3.01 -3.85
N CYS A 245 25.63 2.44 -4.93
CA CYS A 245 25.87 1.03 -5.29
C CYS A 245 26.60 0.83 -6.62
N CYS A 246 27.68 1.57 -6.89
CA CYS A 246 28.58 1.29 -8.02
C CYS A 246 30.08 1.39 -7.75
N PHE A 247 30.57 1.52 -6.50
CA PHE A 247 32.00 1.39 -6.24
C PHE A 247 32.35 0.07 -5.56
N LEU A 248 32.90 -0.83 -6.38
CA LEU A 248 33.65 -2.00 -5.97
C LEU A 248 34.65 -1.64 -4.88
N ARG A 249 34.56 -2.35 -3.75
CA ARG A 249 35.61 -2.44 -2.73
C ARG A 249 36.88 -2.98 -3.40
N VAL A 250 37.85 -2.13 -3.67
CA VAL A 250 39.25 -2.53 -3.81
C VAL A 250 39.97 -2.11 -2.54
N SER A 251 40.61 -3.10 -1.93
CA SER A 251 41.17 -3.10 -0.59
C SER A 251 42.21 -2.00 -0.36
N SER A 252 42.18 -1.46 0.86
CA SER A 252 43.15 -0.54 1.44
C SER A 252 44.56 -1.11 1.41
N MET A 253 45.36 -0.74 0.43
CA MET A 253 46.84 -0.73 0.47
C MET A 253 47.31 0.02 -0.77
N SER A 254 47.59 1.33 -0.67
CA SER A 254 48.53 2.14 -1.49
C SER A 254 48.21 3.65 -1.43
N ILE A 255 48.21 4.26 -0.24
CA ILE A 255 48.14 5.74 -0.10
C ILE A 255 49.55 6.36 0.00
N LEU A 256 50.62 5.57 -0.09
CA LEU A 256 52.00 6.03 0.14
C LEU A 256 52.84 6.27 -1.13
N THR A 257 52.27 6.28 -2.33
CA THR A 257 53.05 6.50 -3.57
C THR A 257 52.62 7.69 -4.43
N ALA A 258 51.69 8.55 -3.97
CA ALA A 258 51.22 9.68 -4.76
C ALA A 258 51.81 11.06 -4.40
N LEU A 259 52.79 11.13 -3.47
CA LEU A 259 53.45 12.38 -3.08
C LEU A 259 54.87 12.56 -3.65
N ALA A 260 55.25 11.82 -4.70
CA ALA A 260 56.61 11.87 -5.27
C ALA A 260 56.69 12.30 -6.75
N LEU A 261 55.61 12.80 -7.37
CA LEU A 261 55.61 13.16 -8.79
C LEU A 261 54.99 14.54 -9.10
N GLN A 262 55.42 15.58 -8.38
CA GLN A 262 55.21 16.99 -8.77
C GLN A 262 56.50 17.84 -8.72
N ALA A 263 57.67 17.20 -8.76
CA ALA A 263 58.96 17.92 -8.77
C ALA A 263 59.75 17.81 -10.10
N LEU A 264 59.19 17.20 -11.14
CA LEU A 264 59.83 17.11 -12.46
C LEU A 264 58.76 17.13 -13.56
N LEU A 265 58.27 18.32 -13.88
CA LEU A 265 57.82 18.81 -15.19
C LEU A 265 57.42 20.29 -15.06
#